data_AF-A0A3M2BAY8-F1
#
_entry.id   AF-A0A3M2BAY8-F1
#
_cell.length_a   1.000
_cell.length_b   1.000
_cell.length_c   1.000
_cell.angle_alpha   90.00
_cell.angle_beta   90.00
_cell.angle_gamma   90.00
#
_symmetry.space_group_name_H-M   'P 1'
#
loop_
_entity.id
_entity.type
_entity.pdbx_description
1 polymer ?
#
loop_
_entity_poly.entity_id
_entity_poly.type
_entity_poly.pdbx_seq_one_letter_code
_entity_poly.pdbx_strand_id
1 'polypeptide(L)' 'MSAGLDLRNAVAYDNLVNVQATSENFRRVLPGDPQNSYIVIKLEGRQSVGSRMPLGQAPLDNIDLTNIRNWISSGAPNN' A
#
# COMPACT_ATOMS: atom_id res chain seq x y z
N MET A 1 -17.92 9.05 24.07
CA MET A 1 -17.82 9.22 22.61
C MET A 1 -16.97 8.05 22.12
N SER A 2 -17.61 6.96 21.69
CA SER A 2 -16.89 5.83 21.11
C SER A 2 -16.28 6.32 19.81
N ALA A 3 -14.96 6.43 19.73
CA ALA A 3 -14.28 6.74 18.49
C ALA A 3 -14.59 5.59 17.53
N GLY A 4 -15.50 5.84 16.58
CA GLY A 4 -16.04 4.86 15.64
C GLY A 4 -14.95 4.29 14.75
N LEU A 5 -14.19 3.35 15.28
CA LEU A 5 -13.33 2.48 14.51
C LEU A 5 -14.24 1.53 13.75
N ASP A 6 -14.63 1.98 12.58
CA ASP A 6 -15.47 1.22 11.67
C ASP A 6 -14.59 0.28 10.85
N LEU A 7 -14.53 -0.98 11.30
CA LEU A 7 -13.73 -2.04 10.69
C LEU A 7 -14.44 -2.69 9.49
N ARG A 8 -15.53 -2.10 8.97
CA ARG A 8 -16.14 -2.57 7.73
C ARG A 8 -15.07 -2.49 6.63
N ASN A 9 -14.74 -3.61 5.99
CA ASN A 9 -13.68 -3.76 4.96
C ASN A 9 -13.62 -2.59 3.94
N ALA A 10 -14.76 -2.00 3.61
CA ALA A 10 -14.86 -0.79 2.79
C ALA A 10 -13.99 0.37 3.29
N VAL A 11 -13.93 0.63 4.60
CA VAL A 11 -13.19 1.78 5.16
C VAL A 11 -11.67 1.59 5.03
N ALA A 12 -11.17 0.36 5.22
CA ALA A 12 -9.75 0.08 5.04
C ALA A 12 -9.35 0.21 3.56
N TYR A 13 -10.19 -0.32 2.66
CA TYR A 13 -9.99 -0.21 1.22
C TYR A 13 -9.98 1.26 0.75
N ASP A 14 -10.99 2.03 1.15
CA ASP A 14 -11.16 3.43 0.75
C ASP A 14 -10.03 4.32 1.27
N ASN A 15 -9.37 3.94 2.37
CA ASN A 15 -8.21 4.65 2.91
C ASN A 15 -6.88 4.30 2.22
N LEU A 16 -6.86 3.26 1.38
CA LEU A 16 -5.67 2.75 0.71
C LEU A 16 -5.71 3.00 -0.80
N VAL A 17 -6.83 2.69 -1.45
CA VAL A 17 -6.93 2.70 -2.90
C VAL A 17 -7.25 4.09 -3.43
N ASN A 18 -6.46 4.56 -4.40
CA ASN A 18 -6.53 5.91 -4.96
C ASN A 18 -6.35 7.05 -3.94
N VAL A 19 -5.88 6.77 -2.73
CA VAL A 19 -5.59 7.79 -1.71
C VAL A 19 -4.19 8.36 -1.89
N GLN A 20 -4.05 9.67 -1.79
CA GLN A 20 -2.75 10.34 -1.84
C GLN A 20 -1.88 9.94 -0.65
N ALA A 21 -0.62 9.57 -0.89
CA ALA A 21 0.36 9.37 0.16
C ALA A 21 0.70 10.72 0.80
N THR A 22 0.90 10.73 2.12
CA THR A 22 1.20 11.97 2.87
C THR A 22 2.67 12.38 2.74
N SER A 23 3.55 11.46 2.39
CA SER A 23 5.00 11.67 2.37
C SER A 23 5.55 12.03 1.00
N GLU A 24 4.88 11.60 -0.08
CA GLU A 24 5.36 11.75 -1.45
C GLU A 24 4.19 11.88 -2.44
N ASN A 25 4.48 12.35 -3.66
CA ASN A 25 3.47 12.56 -4.70
C ASN A 25 3.07 11.26 -5.43
N PHE A 26 2.66 10.24 -4.68
CA PHE A 26 2.17 8.95 -5.18
C PHE A 26 0.82 8.60 -4.56
N ARG A 27 0.04 7.74 -5.23
CA ARG A 27 -1.10 7.08 -4.57
C ARG A 27 -0.59 5.94 -3.69
N ARG A 28 -1.19 5.77 -2.52
CA ARG A 28 -0.88 4.67 -1.59
C ARG A 28 -0.98 3.32 -2.31
N VAL A 29 -2.11 3.11 -2.97
CA VAL A 29 -2.33 2.06 -3.97
C VAL A 29 -2.92 2.71 -5.23
N LEU A 30 -2.29 2.49 -6.37
CA LEU A 30 -2.77 2.87 -7.70
C LEU A 30 -3.24 1.59 -8.42
N PRO A 31 -4.56 1.35 -8.54
CA PRO A 31 -5.10 0.19 -9.25
C PRO A 31 -4.50 0.02 -10.64
N GLY A 32 -4.07 -1.19 -10.96
CA GLY A 32 -3.47 -1.54 -12.25
C GLY A 32 -2.00 -1.15 -12.39
N ASP A 33 -1.43 -0.38 -11.45
CA ASP A 33 -0.04 0.07 -11.51
C ASP A 33 0.69 -0.14 -10.17
N PRO A 34 1.24 -1.35 -9.94
CA PRO A 34 2.03 -1.62 -8.75
C PRO A 34 3.34 -0.83 -8.71
N GLN A 35 3.92 -0.44 -9.84
CA GLN A 35 5.23 0.23 -9.86
C GLN A 35 5.15 1.66 -9.31
N ASN A 36 4.04 2.34 -9.59
CA ASN A 36 3.74 3.69 -9.11
C ASN A 36 2.90 3.71 -7.82
N SER A 37 2.59 2.54 -7.25
CA SER A 37 1.93 2.42 -5.95
C SER A 37 2.93 2.62 -4.81
N TYR A 38 2.66 3.57 -3.92
CA TYR A 38 3.59 3.94 -2.85
C TYR A 38 3.89 2.80 -1.89
N ILE A 39 2.92 1.90 -1.63
CA ILE A 39 3.17 0.72 -0.79
C ILE A 39 4.28 -0.17 -1.36
N VAL A 40 4.32 -0.38 -2.68
CA VAL A 40 5.35 -1.18 -3.35
C VAL A 40 6.69 -0.46 -3.33
N ILE A 41 6.68 0.85 -3.60
CA ILE A 41 7.87 1.72 -3.49
C ILE A 41 8.52 1.59 -2.11
N LYS A 42 7.72 1.61 -1.03
CA LYS A 42 8.21 1.48 0.34
C LYS A 42 8.73 0.08 0.67
N LEU A 43 8.12 -0.97 0.12
CA LEU A 43 8.58 -2.36 0.33
C LEU A 43 9.87 -2.67 -0.44
N GLU A 44 10.06 -2.06 -1.61
CA GLU A 44 11.27 -2.20 -2.41
C GLU A 44 12.41 -1.27 -1.98
N GLY A 45 12.12 -0.25 -1.16
CA GLY A 45 13.13 0.72 -0.74
C GLY A 45 13.39 1.82 -1.77
N ARG A 46 12.49 2.02 -2.74
CA ARG A 46 12.60 3.03 -3.81
C ARG A 46 12.12 4.43 -3.39
N GLN A 47 11.64 4.59 -2.15
CA GLN A 47 11.10 5.87 -1.66
C GLN A 47 12.17 6.96 -1.61
N SER A 48 11.77 8.20 -1.84
CA SER A 48 12.64 9.37 -1.65
C SER A 48 12.62 9.89 -0.22
N VAL A 49 11.54 9.61 0.54
CA VAL A 49 11.36 10.07 1.92
C VAL A 49 11.18 8.90 2.91
N GLY A 50 11.96 8.95 3.98
CA GLY A 50 11.98 7.94 5.03
C GLY A 50 12.63 6.63 4.59
N SER A 51 12.42 5.57 5.38
CA SER A 51 13.08 4.28 5.17
C SER A 51 12.17 3.23 4.55
N ARG A 52 12.79 2.18 4.02
CA ARG A 52 12.14 0.97 3.52
C ARG A 52 11.29 0.30 4.60
N MET A 53 10.15 -0.27 4.22
CA MET A 53 9.31 -1.10 5.07
C MET A 53 9.60 -2.61 4.88
N PRO A 54 9.50 -3.43 5.93
CA PRO A 54 9.21 -3.04 7.32
C PRO A 54 10.42 -2.36 7.97
N LEU A 55 10.17 -1.35 8.82
CA LEU A 55 11.23 -0.53 9.42
C LEU A 55 12.01 -1.34 10.46
N GLY A 56 13.33 -1.40 10.35
CA GLY A 56 14.19 -2.10 11.30
C GLY A 56 14.03 -3.63 11.31
N GLN A 57 13.31 -4.19 10.33
CA GLN A 57 13.15 -5.63 10.17
C GLN A 57 13.65 -6.11 8.82
N ALA A 58 13.71 -7.43 8.67
CA ALA A 58 14.03 -8.06 7.40
C ALA A 58 13.05 -7.61 6.30
N PRO A 59 13.49 -7.62 5.03
CA PRO A 59 12.60 -7.46 3.91
C PRO A 59 11.40 -8.38 3.94
N LEU A 60 10.28 -7.83 3.45
CA LEU A 60 9.15 -8.66 3.10
C LEU A 60 9.65 -9.65 2.05
N ASP A 61 9.29 -10.91 2.20
CA ASP A 61 9.72 -11.94 1.26
C ASP A 61 9.13 -11.68 -0.13
N ASN A 62 9.75 -12.31 -1.12
CA ASN A 62 9.38 -12.10 -2.51
C ASN A 62 7.98 -12.64 -2.84
N ILE A 63 7.47 -13.64 -2.12
CA ILE A 63 6.14 -14.22 -2.38
C ILE A 63 5.08 -13.22 -1.95
N ASP A 64 5.18 -12.69 -0.73
CA ASP A 64 4.25 -11.68 -0.23
C ASP A 64 4.29 -10.40 -1.06
N LEU A 65 5.49 -9.94 -1.43
CA LEU A 65 5.63 -8.78 -2.32
C LEU A 65 4.99 -9.03 -3.69
N THR A 66 5.14 -10.24 -4.24
CA THR A 66 4.52 -10.63 -5.52
C THR A 66 3.00 -10.69 -5.40
N ASN A 67 2.47 -11.22 -4.30
CA ASN A 67 1.02 -11.26 -4.04
C ASN A 67 0.43 -9.85 -3.98
N ILE A 68 1.11 -8.92 -3.30
CA ILE A 68 0.70 -7.51 -3.26
C ILE A 68 0.69 -6.91 -4.68
N ARG A 69 1.75 -7.13 -5.46
CA ARG A 69 1.79 -6.62 -6.85
C ARG A 69 0.67 -7.20 -7.69
N ASN A 70 0.39 -8.50 -7.59
CA ASN A 70 -0.67 -9.16 -8.34
C ASN A 70 -2.04 -8.62 -7.97
N TRP A 71 -2.30 -8.37 -6.68
CA TRP A 71 -3.55 -7.75 -6.23
C TRP A 71 -3.71 -6.34 -6.82
N ILE A 72 -2.66 -5.50 -6.78
CA ILE A 72 -2.70 -4.15 -7.37
C ILE A 72 -2.87 -4.23 -8.89
N SER A 73 -2.11 -5.07 -9.58
CA SER A 73 -2.20 -5.29 -11.03
C SER A 73 -3.60 -5.74 -11.45
N SER A 74 -4.30 -6.51 -10.61
CA SER A 74 -5.68 -6.93 -10.82
C SER A 74 -6.71 -5.81 -10.60
N GLY A 75 -6.24 -4.56 -10.44
CA GLY A 75 -7.09 -3.40 -10.17
C GLY A 75 -7.40 -3.20 -8.69
N ALA A 76 -6.63 -3.84 -7.79
CA ALA A 76 -6.85 -3.81 -6.34
C ALA A 76 -8.33 -4.07 -6.01
N PRO A 77 -8.91 -5.25 -6.32
CA PRO A 77 -10.33 -5.49 -6.06
C PRO A 77 -10.62 -5.52 -4.55
N ASN A 78 -11.79 -4.97 -4.16
CA ASN A 78 -12.34 -5.08 -2.80
C ASN A 78 -13.26 -6.31 -2.76
N ASN A 79 -12.71 -7.47 -2.40
CA ASN A 79 -13.43 -8.75 -2.34
C ASN A 79 -13.79 -9.12 -0.91
#